data_AF-A0A7C1BL81-F1
#
_entry.id   AF-A0A7C1BL81-F1
#
_cell.length_a   1.000
_cell.length_b   1.000
_cell.length_c   1.000
_cell.angle_alpha   90.00
_cell.angle_beta   90.00
_cell.angle_gamma   90.00
#
_symmetry.space_group_name_H-M   'P 1'
#
loop_
_entity.id
_entity.type
_entity.pdbx_description
1 polymer ?
#
loop_
_entity_poly.entity_id
_entity_poly.type
_entity_poly.pdbx_seq_one_letter_code
_entity_poly.pdbx_strand_id
1 'polypeptide(L)'
;MLPKIMNLDEALQLAYNARERLNRTSPYLWVKEKNLDGLSLVKGLSSHFISDQYGEVHQLEREGEDRDRVGFWTDYLRVIRTFRLFFEKGTPPSACSKKYIYGPGWKAHLYSPSNSDIIRLDFISLDKPILYM
;
A
#
# COMPACT_ATOMS: atom_id res chain seq x y z
N MET A 1 -23.62 10.06 -5.14
CA MET A 1 -23.40 9.77 -3.72
C MET A 1 -21.90 9.77 -3.50
N LEU A 2 -21.36 10.74 -2.76
CA LEU A 2 -19.92 10.75 -2.45
C LEU A 2 -19.63 9.58 -1.50
N PRO A 3 -18.48 8.90 -1.62
CA PRO A 3 -18.13 7.84 -0.68
C PRO A 3 -18.11 8.42 0.74
N LYS A 4 -18.77 7.71 1.67
CA LYS A 4 -18.71 8.00 3.11
C LYS A 4 -17.23 8.08 3.51
N ILE A 5 -16.85 9.13 4.25
CA ILE A 5 -15.51 9.23 4.84
C ILE A 5 -15.37 8.05 5.80
N MET A 6 -14.49 7.11 5.42
CA MET A 6 -14.20 5.90 6.17
C MET A 6 -13.19 6.23 7.28
N ASN A 7 -13.46 5.82 8.51
CA ASN A 7 -12.48 5.97 9.59
C ASN A 7 -11.42 4.84 9.53
N LEU A 8 -10.37 4.95 10.35
CA LEU A 8 -9.26 3.99 10.36
C LEU A 8 -9.73 2.57 10.66
N ASP A 9 -10.58 2.39 11.68
CA ASP A 9 -11.08 1.07 12.08
C ASP A 9 -11.93 0.41 10.99
N GLU A 10 -12.80 1.18 10.34
CA GLU A 10 -13.59 0.71 9.19
C GLU A 10 -12.68 0.28 8.03
N ALA A 11 -11.60 1.03 7.76
CA ALA A 11 -10.64 0.69 6.72
C ALA A 11 -9.85 -0.58 7.06
N LEU A 12 -9.40 -0.74 8.31
CA LEU A 12 -8.74 -1.96 8.79
C LEU A 12 -9.67 -3.18 8.73
N GLN A 13 -10.92 -3.03 9.18
CA GLN A 13 -11.92 -4.10 9.09
C GLN A 13 -12.23 -4.46 7.64
N LEU A 14 -12.35 -3.49 6.75
CA LEU A 14 -12.55 -3.75 5.33
C LEU A 14 -11.33 -4.43 4.73
N ALA A 15 -10.12 -3.95 5.03
CA ALA A 15 -8.87 -4.56 4.59
C ALA A 15 -8.75 -6.01 5.04
N TYR A 16 -9.17 -6.34 6.27
CA TYR A 16 -9.16 -7.70 6.76
C TYR A 16 -10.16 -8.60 6.03
N ASN A 17 -11.43 -8.17 5.94
CA ASN A 17 -12.53 -9.02 5.51
C ASN A 17 -12.74 -9.08 3.99
N ALA A 18 -12.29 -8.08 3.24
CA ALA A 18 -12.51 -8.00 1.79
C ALA A 18 -11.81 -9.13 1.03
N ARG A 19 -12.45 -9.64 -0.03
CA ARG A 19 -11.93 -10.68 -0.93
C ARG A 19 -12.00 -10.23 -2.38
N GLU A 20 -11.23 -10.85 -3.27
CA GLU A 20 -11.21 -10.52 -4.70
C GLU A 20 -12.59 -10.47 -5.36
N ARG A 21 -13.55 -11.29 -4.90
CA ARG A 21 -14.92 -11.32 -5.42
C ARG A 21 -15.63 -9.97 -5.33
N LEU A 22 -15.28 -9.12 -4.36
CA LEU A 22 -15.87 -7.78 -4.18
C LEU A 22 -15.56 -6.84 -5.36
N ASN A 23 -14.47 -7.08 -6.10
CA ASN A 23 -14.12 -6.25 -7.27
C ASN A 23 -15.22 -6.27 -8.34
N ARG A 24 -16.11 -7.28 -8.35
CA ARG A 24 -17.24 -7.38 -9.29
C ARG A 24 -18.38 -6.42 -8.98
N THR A 25 -18.47 -5.93 -7.75
CA THR A 25 -19.61 -5.15 -7.25
C THR A 25 -19.20 -3.81 -6.63
N SER A 26 -17.91 -3.64 -6.33
CA SER A 26 -17.37 -2.46 -5.63
C SER A 26 -16.32 -1.77 -6.49
N PRO A 27 -16.68 -0.76 -7.31
CA PRO A 27 -15.75 -0.12 -8.25
C PRO A 27 -14.71 0.81 -7.58
N TYR A 28 -14.90 1.12 -6.29
CA TYR A 28 -14.01 1.99 -5.50
C TYR A 28 -12.97 1.20 -4.69
N LEU A 29 -13.05 -0.14 -4.75
CA LEU A 29 -12.20 -1.05 -4.01
C LEU A 29 -11.51 -1.98 -5.00
N TRP A 30 -10.22 -2.20 -4.81
CA TRP A 30 -9.49 -3.20 -5.58
C TRP A 30 -8.76 -4.13 -4.64
N VAL A 31 -9.14 -5.40 -4.66
CA VAL A 31 -8.54 -6.46 -3.85
C VAL A 31 -7.77 -7.41 -4.74
N LYS A 32 -6.59 -7.84 -4.31
CA LYS A 32 -5.76 -8.83 -4.99
C LYS A 32 -5.22 -9.80 -3.94
N GLU A 33 -5.48 -11.10 -4.10
CA GLU A 33 -5.11 -12.18 -3.17
C GLU A 33 -4.03 -13.11 -3.77
N LYS A 34 -3.69 -12.92 -5.05
CA LYS A 34 -2.71 -13.75 -5.79
C LYS A 34 -1.95 -12.91 -6.79
N ASN A 35 -0.76 -13.39 -7.17
CA ASN A 35 0.13 -12.77 -8.16
C ASN A 35 0.30 -11.27 -7.87
N LEU A 36 0.71 -10.89 -6.64
CA LEU A 36 0.77 -9.51 -6.15
C LEU A 36 1.87 -8.67 -6.82
N ASP A 37 1.88 -8.67 -8.14
CA ASP A 37 2.83 -7.99 -8.98
C ASP A 37 2.32 -6.60 -9.36
N GLY A 38 3.25 -5.65 -9.44
CA GLY A 38 2.98 -4.28 -9.83
C GLY A 38 3.10 -3.29 -8.67
N LEU A 39 2.71 -2.05 -8.96
CA LEU A 39 2.82 -0.93 -8.03
C LEU A 39 1.52 -0.70 -7.27
N SER A 40 1.67 -0.05 -6.12
CA SER A 40 0.60 0.48 -5.28
C SER A 40 0.86 1.97 -5.03
N LEU A 41 -0.20 2.77 -4.91
CA LEU A 41 -0.10 4.23 -4.82
C LEU A 41 -1.12 4.75 -3.81
N VAL A 42 -0.68 5.68 -2.96
CA VAL A 42 -1.56 6.60 -2.21
C VAL A 42 -1.09 8.02 -2.43
N LYS A 43 -2.02 8.99 -2.34
CA LYS A 43 -1.77 10.38 -2.72
C LYS A 43 -2.46 11.36 -1.76
N GLY A 44 -1.74 12.39 -1.36
CA GLY A 44 -2.25 13.63 -0.78
C GLY A 44 -2.23 14.78 -1.80
N LEU A 45 -2.45 16.03 -1.37
CA LEU A 45 -2.48 17.18 -2.29
C LEU A 45 -1.12 17.45 -2.94
N SER A 46 -0.04 17.49 -2.14
CA SER A 46 1.33 17.81 -2.59
C SER A 46 2.32 16.65 -2.49
N SER A 47 1.84 15.45 -2.12
CA SER A 47 2.70 14.29 -1.88
C SER A 47 2.06 12.99 -2.31
N HIS A 48 2.88 11.96 -2.55
CA HIS A 48 2.43 10.63 -2.91
C HIS A 48 3.40 9.56 -2.42
N PHE A 49 2.91 8.34 -2.22
CA PHE A 49 3.70 7.19 -1.83
C PHE A 49 3.41 6.01 -2.74
N ILE A 50 4.44 5.62 -3.49
CA ILE A 50 4.40 4.46 -4.38
C ILE A 50 5.29 3.36 -3.79
N SER A 51 4.77 2.15 -3.69
CA SER A 51 5.53 0.94 -3.33
C SER A 51 5.12 -0.19 -4.26
N ASP A 52 5.76 -1.34 -4.20
CA ASP A 52 5.16 -2.53 -4.79
C ASP A 52 3.89 -2.96 -4.02
N GLN A 53 3.20 -3.98 -4.50
CA GLN A 53 2.02 -4.56 -3.84
C GLN A 53 2.38 -5.45 -2.63
N TYR A 54 3.67 -5.76 -2.42
CA TYR A 54 4.19 -6.38 -1.19
C TYR A 54 4.48 -5.35 -0.09
N GLY A 55 4.39 -4.05 -0.40
CA GLY A 55 4.59 -2.95 0.55
C GLY A 55 6.03 -2.45 0.64
N GLU A 56 6.93 -2.92 -0.22
CA GLU A 56 8.33 -2.53 -0.24
C GLU A 56 8.61 -1.45 -1.29
N VAL A 57 9.65 -0.66 -1.05
CA VAL A 57 10.16 0.33 -1.99
C VAL A 57 11.55 -0.13 -2.39
N HIS A 58 11.66 -0.55 -3.65
CA HIS A 58 12.93 -0.90 -4.28
C HIS A 58 13.32 0.21 -5.25
N GLN A 59 14.61 0.55 -5.27
CA GLN A 59 15.15 1.33 -6.37
C GLN A 59 15.19 0.41 -7.60
N LEU A 60 14.44 0.75 -8.65
CA LEU A 60 14.45 -0.01 -9.89
C LEU A 60 15.81 0.19 -10.56
N GLU A 61 16.54 -0.90 -10.79
CA GLU A 61 17.83 -0.83 -11.48
C GLU A 61 17.61 -0.43 -12.95
N ARG A 62 18.41 0.54 -13.43
CA ARG A 62 18.45 1.05 -14.82
C ARG A 62 17.40 2.08 -15.24
N GLU A 63 16.48 2.46 -14.37
CA GLU A 63 15.58 3.59 -14.63
C GLU A 63 16.17 4.83 -13.97
N GLY A 64 16.48 5.85 -14.78
CA GLY A 64 17.17 7.07 -14.32
C GLY A 64 16.55 7.61 -13.03
N GLU A 65 17.40 8.04 -12.09
CA GLU A 65 17.06 8.37 -10.70
C GLU A 65 15.87 9.35 -10.53
N ASP A 66 15.47 10.03 -11.60
CA ASP A 66 14.39 11.02 -11.68
C ASP A 66 13.08 10.56 -12.36
N ARG A 67 13.05 9.40 -13.04
CA ARG A 67 11.86 8.99 -13.82
C ARG A 67 10.87 8.17 -13.01
N ASP A 68 11.37 7.29 -12.15
CA ASP A 68 10.50 6.47 -11.30
C ASP A 68 10.15 7.18 -10.00
N ARG A 69 8.91 7.63 -9.93
CA ARG A 69 8.32 8.26 -8.73
C ARG A 69 8.00 7.25 -7.62
N VAL A 70 8.72 6.12 -7.57
CA VAL A 70 8.62 5.06 -6.57
C VAL A 70 9.19 5.56 -5.23
N GLY A 71 8.49 5.28 -4.14
CA GLY A 71 8.77 5.78 -2.79
C GLY A 71 7.89 6.96 -2.40
N PHE A 72 8.26 7.64 -1.32
CA PHE A 72 7.52 8.81 -0.81
C PHE A 72 8.10 10.09 -1.38
N TRP A 73 7.25 10.90 -2.00
CA TRP A 73 7.62 12.17 -2.62
C TRP A 73 6.78 13.31 -2.07
N THR A 74 7.40 14.47 -1.88
CA THR A 74 6.73 15.73 -1.53
C THR A 74 7.38 16.86 -2.33
N ASP A 75 6.58 17.72 -2.97
CA ASP A 75 7.09 18.90 -3.70
C ASP A 75 8.26 18.57 -4.66
N TYR A 76 8.14 17.44 -5.37
CA TYR A 76 9.18 16.90 -6.28
C TYR A 76 10.48 16.43 -5.61
N LEU A 77 10.55 16.42 -4.28
CA LEU A 77 11.62 15.82 -3.49
C LEU A 77 11.29 14.37 -3.15
N ARG A 78 12.18 13.45 -3.50
CA ARG A 78 12.08 12.03 -3.12
C ARG A 78 12.62 11.81 -1.71
N VAL A 79 11.71 11.65 -0.75
CA VAL A 79 12.00 11.52 0.69
C VAL A 79 12.33 10.08 1.07
N ILE A 80 11.55 9.10 0.58
CA ILE A 80 11.83 7.67 0.80
C ILE A 80 12.22 7.06 -0.54
N ARG A 81 13.45 6.53 -0.62
CA ARG A 81 14.01 5.88 -1.82
C ARG A 81 14.01 4.36 -1.73
N THR A 82 14.15 3.85 -0.51
CA THR A 82 14.18 2.42 -0.19
C THR A 82 13.43 2.23 1.11
N PHE A 83 12.59 1.19 1.15
CA PHE A 83 11.86 0.78 2.33
C PHE A 83 11.73 -0.74 2.24
N ARG A 84 12.24 -1.43 3.26
CA ARG A 84 12.25 -2.90 3.31
C ARG A 84 11.55 -3.37 4.57
N LEU A 85 10.83 -4.47 4.44
CA LEU A 85 10.13 -5.11 5.55
C LEU A 85 10.86 -6.39 5.94
N PHE A 86 10.99 -6.60 7.24
CA PHE A 86 11.61 -7.80 7.80
C PHE A 86 10.64 -8.45 8.76
N PHE A 87 10.25 -9.68 8.46
CA PHE A 87 9.52 -10.54 9.40
C PHE A 87 10.49 -11.49 10.10
N GLU A 88 9.98 -12.24 11.09
CA GLU A 88 10.79 -13.21 11.84
C GLU A 88 11.61 -14.10 10.92
N LYS A 89 12.87 -14.37 11.33
CA LYS A 89 13.86 -15.17 10.60
C LYS A 89 14.19 -14.65 9.18
N GLY A 90 13.96 -13.36 8.91
CA GLY A 90 14.28 -12.75 7.62
C GLY A 90 13.33 -13.16 6.50
N THR A 91 12.14 -13.65 6.85
CA THR A 91 11.10 -14.00 5.87
C THR A 91 10.74 -12.77 5.05
N PRO A 92 10.87 -12.78 3.72
CA PRO A 92 10.52 -11.63 2.89
C PRO A 92 9.00 -11.48 2.80
N PRO A 93 8.48 -10.26 2.57
CA PRO A 93 7.04 -10.02 2.43
C PRO A 93 6.38 -10.86 1.36
N SER A 94 7.06 -11.10 0.23
CA SER A 94 6.55 -11.93 -0.86
C SER A 94 6.24 -13.38 -0.45
N ALA A 95 6.92 -13.90 0.58
CA ALA A 95 6.68 -15.26 1.09
C ALA A 95 5.51 -15.36 2.06
N CYS A 96 5.04 -14.24 2.62
CA CYS A 96 3.99 -14.23 3.65
C CYS A 96 2.80 -13.30 3.33
N SER A 97 2.82 -12.59 2.20
CA SER A 97 1.73 -11.73 1.76
C SER A 97 0.51 -12.55 1.37
N LYS A 98 -0.63 -12.23 1.96
CA LYS A 98 -1.93 -12.83 1.64
C LYS A 98 -2.71 -12.00 0.64
N LYS A 99 -2.64 -10.68 0.77
CA LYS A 99 -3.55 -9.78 0.05
C LYS A 99 -3.04 -8.36 0.00
N TYR A 100 -3.25 -7.71 -1.14
CA TYR A 100 -3.17 -6.28 -1.33
C TYR A 100 -4.58 -5.71 -1.52
N ILE A 101 -4.84 -4.54 -0.94
CA ILE A 101 -6.09 -3.84 -1.12
C ILE A 101 -5.84 -2.35 -1.34
N TYR A 102 -6.61 -1.77 -2.26
CA TYR A 102 -6.64 -0.36 -2.54
C TYR A 102 -8.06 0.17 -2.36
N GLY A 103 -8.18 1.27 -1.63
CA GLY A 103 -9.42 2.01 -1.44
C GLY A 103 -9.23 3.51 -1.65
N PRO A 104 -10.30 4.30 -1.46
CA PRO A 104 -10.24 5.74 -1.66
C PRO A 104 -9.30 6.43 -0.66
N GLY A 105 -8.09 6.76 -1.09
CA GLY A 105 -7.10 7.49 -0.29
C GLY A 105 -6.22 6.62 0.61
N TRP A 106 -6.35 5.30 0.56
CA TRP A 106 -5.55 4.37 1.36
C TRP A 106 -5.26 3.08 0.60
N LYS A 107 -4.22 2.38 1.02
CA LYS A 107 -3.93 1.01 0.60
C LYS A 107 -3.60 0.19 1.83
N ALA A 108 -3.78 -1.12 1.77
CA ALA A 108 -3.33 -1.99 2.83
C ALA A 108 -2.72 -3.28 2.29
N HIS A 109 -1.84 -3.85 3.12
CA HIS A 109 -1.12 -5.07 2.85
C HIS A 109 -1.39 -6.01 4.03
N LEU A 110 -1.85 -7.22 3.73
CA LEU A 110 -2.09 -8.26 4.72
C LEU A 110 -1.00 -9.32 4.59
N TYR A 111 -0.29 -9.55 5.69
CA TYR A 111 0.76 -10.55 5.82
C TYR A 111 0.38 -11.60 6.86
N SER A 112 0.99 -12.78 6.79
CA SER A 112 0.80 -13.84 7.78
C SER A 112 2.09 -14.59 8.11
N PRO A 113 3.12 -13.90 8.66
CA PRO A 113 4.31 -14.58 9.17
C PRO A 113 3.92 -15.46 10.37
N SER A 114 4.26 -16.75 10.34
CA SER A 114 4.07 -17.65 11.50
C SER A 114 2.62 -17.75 12.03
N ASN A 115 1.61 -17.71 11.16
CA ASN A 115 0.18 -17.79 11.49
C ASN A 115 -0.41 -16.62 12.31
N SER A 116 0.29 -15.49 12.42
CA SER A 116 -0.29 -14.24 12.94
C SER A 116 -0.55 -13.29 11.78
N ASP A 117 -1.80 -12.81 11.67
CA ASP A 117 -2.16 -11.85 10.63
C ASP A 117 -1.69 -10.44 11.02
N ILE A 118 -0.98 -9.78 10.11
CA ILE A 118 -0.53 -8.39 10.24
C ILE A 118 -1.15 -7.59 9.10
N ILE A 119 -1.91 -6.55 9.44
CA ILE A 119 -2.41 -5.57 8.48
C ILE A 119 -1.55 -4.31 8.61
N ARG A 120 -0.94 -3.90 7.51
CA ARG A 120 -0.34 -2.58 7.37
C ARG A 120 -1.24 -1.72 6.51
N LEU A 121 -1.59 -0.52 6.96
CA LEU A 121 -2.46 0.39 6.24
C LEU A 121 -1.70 1.69 5.96
N ASP A 122 -1.51 1.99 4.69
CA ASP A 122 -0.79 3.17 4.25
C ASP A 122 -1.76 4.23 3.74
N PHE A 123 -1.57 5.47 4.17
CA PHE A 123 -2.26 6.64 3.64
C PHE A 123 -1.42 7.90 3.84
N ILE A 124 -1.78 8.97 3.13
CA ILE A 124 -1.11 10.26 3.21
C ILE A 124 -2.10 11.30 3.72
N SER A 125 -1.66 12.17 4.64
CA SER A 125 -2.47 13.31 5.06
C SER A 125 -2.86 14.14 3.84
N LEU A 126 -4.13 14.53 3.73
CA LEU A 126 -4.60 15.24 2.55
C LEU A 126 -3.86 16.56 2.35
N ASP A 127 -3.67 17.31 3.43
CA ASP A 127 -3.17 18.70 3.48
C ASP A 127 -1.69 18.83 3.85
N LYS A 128 -1.07 17.75 4.36
CA LYS A 128 0.31 17.75 4.86
C LYS A 128 1.10 16.63 4.19
N PRO A 129 2.41 16.80 3.95
CA PRO A 129 3.25 15.75 3.41
C PRO A 129 3.66 14.76 4.50
N ILE A 130 2.66 14.07 5.09
CA ILE A 130 2.85 13.06 6.13
C ILE A 130 2.32 11.73 5.61
N LEU A 131 3.20 10.74 5.55
CA LEU A 131 2.87 9.35 5.27
C LEU A 131 2.63 8.61 6.58
N TYR A 132 1.49 7.93 6.69
CA TYR A 132 1.16 6.99 7.76
C TYR A 132 1.21 5.57 7.19
N MET A 133 1.73 4.62 7.98
CA MET A 133 1.88 3.19 7.66
C MET A 133 1.64 2.35 8.90
#